data_AF-F8F0E3-F1
#
_entry.id   AF-F8F0E3-F1
#
_cell.length_a   1.000
_cell.length_b   1.000
_cell.length_c   1.000
_cell.angle_alpha   90.00
_cell.angle_beta   90.00
_cell.angle_gamma   90.00
#
_symmetry.space_group_name_H-M   'P 1'
#
loop_
_entity.id
_entity.type
_entity.pdbx_description
1 polymer ?
#
loop_
_entity_poly.entity_id
_entity_poly.type
_entity_poly.pdbx_seq_one_letter_code
_entity_poly.pdbx_strand_id
1 'polypeptide(L)'
;MLFCFSFFNYAEDVRSGPIDLYLIIDTSSSLSSHYAEALSWIRSSLLDSILQKDDMITIISAGTTTHILSDITFTGPESSQGLEKSLQSIRLQDAYANLAGAIKEARRRDLTKVHPKALGVALLITGTDNTTAVHEKNDKELEDLLRYSKVDDFPGWKLVVIGLNLDGKIKAATTEYQAFLNSLEQRN
;
A
#
# COMPACT_ATOMS: atom_id res chain seq x y z
N MET A 1 22.78 48.66 -4.38
CA MET A 1 22.64 47.56 -3.41
C MET A 1 21.55 46.64 -3.96
N LEU A 2 21.93 45.57 -4.67
CA LEU A 2 20.98 44.59 -5.21
C LEU A 2 20.63 43.59 -4.11
N PHE A 3 19.35 43.48 -3.77
CA PHE A 3 18.82 42.36 -3.00
C PHE A 3 18.62 41.17 -3.94
N CYS A 4 19.50 40.18 -3.87
CA CYS A 4 19.25 38.87 -4.45
C CYS A 4 18.32 38.12 -3.50
N PHE A 5 17.02 38.05 -3.85
CA PHE A 5 16.12 37.06 -3.27
C PHE A 5 16.47 35.70 -3.87
N SER A 6 17.18 34.88 -3.10
CA SER A 6 17.34 33.46 -3.37
C SER A 6 15.98 32.78 -3.13
N PHE A 7 15.19 32.60 -4.18
CA PHE A 7 14.10 31.64 -4.16
C PHE A 7 14.71 30.25 -4.16
N PHE A 8 14.85 29.65 -2.99
CA PHE A 8 14.95 28.20 -2.87
C PHE A 8 13.60 27.63 -3.30
N ASN A 9 13.42 27.42 -4.61
CA ASN A 9 12.45 26.43 -5.07
C ASN A 9 13.01 25.06 -4.67
N TYR A 10 12.76 24.66 -3.42
CA TYR A 10 12.53 23.26 -3.19
C TYR A 10 11.26 22.96 -3.99
N ALA A 11 11.42 22.23 -5.09
CA ALA A 11 10.30 21.48 -5.63
C ALA A 11 9.94 20.48 -4.55
N GLU A 12 9.13 20.94 -3.60
CA GLU A 12 8.38 20.09 -2.70
C GLU A 12 7.63 19.14 -3.63
N ASP A 13 7.89 17.85 -3.51
CA ASP A 13 7.34 16.79 -4.37
C ASP A 13 5.84 16.65 -4.05
N VAL A 14 5.10 17.73 -4.33
CA VAL A 14 3.68 17.85 -4.07
C VAL A 14 3.01 17.20 -5.25
N ARG A 15 2.56 15.96 -5.04
CA ARG A 15 1.69 15.27 -5.99
C ARG A 15 0.52 16.17 -6.39
N SER A 16 0.08 16.05 -7.64
CA SER A 16 -0.93 16.94 -8.22
C SER A 16 -2.39 16.61 -7.84
N GLY A 17 -2.64 15.59 -7.03
CA GLY A 17 -4.01 15.20 -6.64
C GLY A 17 -4.07 14.07 -5.61
N PRO A 18 -5.29 13.77 -5.08
CA PRO A 18 -5.50 12.80 -4.02
C PRO A 18 -5.25 11.35 -4.48
N ILE A 19 -4.98 10.48 -3.50
CA ILE A 19 -4.84 9.04 -3.67
C ILE A 19 -5.92 8.35 -2.85
N ASP A 20 -6.34 7.20 -3.35
CA ASP A 20 -7.15 6.25 -2.62
C ASP A 20 -6.24 5.10 -2.19
N LEU A 21 -5.89 5.09 -0.92
CA LEU A 21 -4.99 4.14 -0.31
C LEU A 21 -5.75 3.01 0.38
N TYR A 22 -5.51 1.78 -0.06
CA TYR A 22 -6.04 0.58 0.56
C TYR A 22 -4.93 -0.11 1.35
N LEU A 23 -4.89 0.13 2.66
CA LEU A 23 -3.91 -0.47 3.56
C LEU A 23 -4.41 -1.85 3.98
N ILE A 24 -3.85 -2.89 3.38
CA ILE A 24 -4.16 -4.29 3.65
C ILE A 24 -3.17 -4.82 4.69
N ILE A 25 -3.68 -5.31 5.82
CA ILE A 25 -2.89 -5.87 6.91
C ILE A 25 -3.20 -7.36 7.02
N ASP A 26 -2.18 -8.19 6.82
CA ASP A 26 -2.19 -9.60 7.17
C ASP A 26 -2.48 -9.77 8.68
N THR A 27 -3.54 -10.49 9.02
CA THR A 27 -3.91 -10.77 10.43
C THR A 27 -3.52 -12.17 10.90
N SER A 28 -2.73 -12.88 10.12
CA SER A 28 -2.18 -14.16 10.51
C SER A 28 -1.10 -14.03 11.59
N SER A 29 -0.89 -15.11 12.32
CA SER A 29 0.16 -15.18 13.35
C SER A 29 1.58 -15.00 12.78
N SER A 30 1.78 -15.15 11.47
CA SER A 30 3.09 -14.95 10.82
C SER A 30 3.62 -13.52 10.94
N LEU A 31 2.75 -12.52 11.00
CA LEU A 31 3.14 -11.12 11.18
C LEU A 31 3.36 -10.74 12.66
N SER A 32 2.91 -11.57 13.61
CA SER A 32 2.81 -11.22 15.04
C SER A 32 4.09 -10.68 15.66
N SER A 33 5.23 -11.29 15.36
CA SER A 33 6.54 -10.93 15.94
C SER A 33 7.12 -9.64 15.36
N HIS A 34 6.65 -9.21 14.19
CA HIS A 34 7.18 -8.07 13.44
C HIS A 34 6.18 -6.92 13.30
N TYR A 35 4.97 -7.08 13.83
CA TYR A 35 3.90 -6.10 13.63
C TYR A 35 4.21 -4.74 14.24
N ALA A 36 4.89 -4.70 15.40
CA ALA A 36 5.30 -3.43 16.01
C ALA A 36 6.23 -2.63 15.09
N GLU A 37 7.13 -3.31 14.38
CA GLU A 37 8.03 -2.69 13.40
C GLU A 37 7.26 -2.21 12.17
N ALA A 38 6.35 -3.03 11.65
CA ALA A 38 5.47 -2.65 10.55
C ALA A 38 4.60 -1.43 10.90
N LEU A 39 4.06 -1.37 12.13
CA LEU A 39 3.32 -0.20 12.63
C LEU A 39 4.19 1.05 12.73
N SER A 40 5.44 0.91 13.19
CA SER A 40 6.40 2.00 13.23
C SER A 40 6.72 2.53 11.82
N TRP A 41 6.85 1.62 10.86
CA TRP A 41 7.04 1.98 9.45
C TRP A 41 5.81 2.70 8.88
N ILE A 42 4.60 2.18 9.12
CA ILE A 42 3.35 2.83 8.70
C ILE A 42 3.29 4.25 9.25
N ARG A 43 3.57 4.45 10.54
CA ARG A 43 3.52 5.78 11.13
C ARG A 43 4.50 6.75 10.47
N SER A 44 5.78 6.40 10.47
CA SER A 44 6.85 7.28 10.00
C SER A 44 6.84 7.53 8.49
N SER A 45 6.58 6.48 7.71
CA SER A 45 6.65 6.56 6.24
C SER A 45 5.31 6.95 5.66
N LEU A 46 4.23 6.27 6.06
CA LEU A 46 2.93 6.49 5.47
C LEU A 46 2.21 7.70 6.07
N LEU A 47 1.99 7.72 7.38
CA LEU A 47 1.18 8.75 8.04
C LEU A 47 1.89 10.10 8.09
N ASP A 48 3.19 10.11 8.38
CA ASP A 48 3.94 11.35 8.57
C ASP A 48 4.51 11.93 7.27
N SER A 49 4.74 11.10 6.23
CA SER A 49 5.49 11.53 5.03
C SER A 49 4.73 11.40 3.70
N ILE A 50 3.90 10.37 3.51
CA ILE A 50 3.25 10.09 2.21
C ILE A 50 1.86 10.71 2.14
N LEU A 51 1.06 10.57 3.20
CA LEU A 51 -0.33 11.02 3.20
C LEU A 51 -0.42 12.54 3.20
N GLN A 52 -1.31 13.05 2.36
CA GLN A 52 -1.62 14.47 2.31
C GLN A 52 -3.13 14.68 2.49
N LYS A 53 -3.50 15.91 2.80
CA LYS A 53 -4.90 16.30 2.96
C LYS A 53 -5.73 15.83 1.76
N ASP A 54 -6.95 15.35 2.05
CA ASP A 54 -7.95 14.84 1.11
C ASP A 54 -7.64 13.44 0.54
N ASP A 55 -6.63 12.74 1.06
CA ASP A 55 -6.42 11.33 0.77
C ASP A 55 -7.50 10.44 1.38
N MET A 56 -7.93 9.43 0.63
CA MET A 56 -8.79 8.37 1.16
C MET A 56 -7.92 7.24 1.66
N ILE A 57 -8.21 6.74 2.87
CA ILE A 57 -7.52 5.61 3.47
C ILE A 57 -8.55 4.60 3.92
N THR A 58 -8.51 3.41 3.33
CA THR A 58 -9.29 2.26 3.76
C THR A 58 -8.35 1.24 4.38
N ILE A 59 -8.56 0.88 5.65
CA ILE A 59 -7.83 -0.19 6.32
C ILE A 59 -8.62 -1.49 6.15
N ILE A 60 -7.96 -2.51 5.59
CA ILE A 60 -8.52 -3.82 5.31
C ILE A 60 -7.72 -4.87 6.08
N SER A 61 -8.35 -5.63 6.97
CA SER A 61 -7.74 -6.82 7.56
C SER A 61 -7.88 -8.02 6.64
N ALA A 62 -6.79 -8.74 6.43
CA ALA A 62 -6.71 -9.97 5.66
C ALA A 62 -6.40 -11.15 6.58
N GLY A 63 -7.46 -11.72 7.19
CA GLY A 63 -7.37 -12.92 8.03
C GLY A 63 -7.99 -14.13 7.35
N THR A 64 -8.61 -15.00 8.14
CA THR A 64 -9.50 -16.06 7.64
C THR A 64 -10.59 -15.47 6.72
N THR A 65 -11.05 -14.26 7.07
CA THR A 65 -11.99 -13.44 6.30
C THR A 65 -11.45 -12.02 6.12
N THR A 66 -11.89 -11.37 5.05
CA THR A 66 -11.57 -9.97 4.78
C THR A 66 -12.55 -9.04 5.48
N HIS A 67 -12.07 -8.04 6.21
CA HIS A 67 -12.91 -7.02 6.83
C HIS A 67 -12.36 -5.62 6.59
N ILE A 68 -13.25 -4.64 6.54
CA ILE A 68 -12.89 -3.23 6.49
C ILE A 68 -12.98 -2.69 7.90
N LEU A 69 -11.85 -2.21 8.40
CA LEU A 69 -11.70 -1.74 9.78
C LEU A 69 -11.89 -0.23 9.88
N SER A 70 -11.52 0.49 8.82
CA SER A 70 -11.62 1.94 8.74
C SER A 70 -11.74 2.37 7.28
N ASP A 71 -12.44 3.46 7.05
CA ASP A 71 -12.60 4.08 5.73
C ASP A 71 -12.79 5.58 5.96
N ILE A 72 -11.70 6.34 5.83
CA ILE A 72 -11.68 7.76 6.21
C ILE A 72 -10.97 8.61 5.17
N THR A 73 -11.28 9.90 5.19
CA THR A 73 -10.48 10.93 4.53
C THR A 73 -9.44 11.47 5.50
N PHE A 74 -8.19 11.54 5.07
CA PHE A 74 -7.10 12.16 5.82
C PHE A 74 -7.21 13.68 5.75
N THR A 75 -7.40 14.33 6.90
CA THR A 75 -7.54 15.79 6.97
C THR A 75 -6.27 16.47 7.47
N GLY A 76 -5.31 15.70 7.99
CA GLY A 76 -4.11 16.17 8.64
C GLY A 76 -3.64 15.25 9.77
N PRO A 77 -2.55 15.60 10.47
CA PRO A 77 -1.97 14.79 11.54
C PRO A 77 -2.94 14.46 12.69
N GLU A 78 -3.95 15.29 12.95
CA GLU A 78 -4.97 14.99 13.97
C GLU A 78 -5.85 13.80 13.58
N SER A 79 -6.10 13.58 12.28
CA SER A 79 -6.88 12.45 11.78
C SER A 79 -6.11 11.13 11.84
N SER A 80 -4.78 11.16 11.98
CA SER A 80 -3.95 9.96 12.07
C SER A 80 -4.18 9.19 13.37
N GLN A 81 -4.61 9.85 14.46
CA GLN A 81 -4.88 9.19 15.75
C GLN A 81 -5.98 8.12 15.64
N GLY A 82 -6.99 8.35 14.80
CA GLY A 82 -8.05 7.37 14.54
C GLY A 82 -7.51 6.14 13.81
N LEU A 83 -6.69 6.37 12.79
CA LEU A 83 -6.01 5.31 12.02
C LEU A 83 -5.07 4.49 12.91
N GLU A 84 -4.25 5.15 13.72
CA GLU A 84 -3.33 4.49 14.64
C GLU A 84 -4.08 3.59 15.63
N LYS A 85 -5.20 4.04 16.17
CA LYS A 85 -6.05 3.22 17.04
C LYS A 85 -6.62 2.01 16.31
N SER A 86 -7.12 2.19 15.09
CA SER A 86 -7.61 1.09 14.26
C SER A 86 -6.51 0.06 14.02
N LEU A 87 -5.30 0.51 13.65
CA LEU A 87 -4.14 -0.36 13.44
C LEU A 87 -3.73 -1.11 14.72
N GLN A 88 -3.61 -0.40 15.85
CA GLN A 88 -3.28 -1.01 17.14
C GLN A 88 -4.32 -2.03 17.63
N SER A 89 -5.57 -1.91 17.19
CA SER A 89 -6.66 -2.82 17.56
C SER A 89 -6.65 -4.15 16.81
N ILE A 90 -5.84 -4.27 15.74
CA ILE A 90 -5.75 -5.48 14.92
C ILE A 90 -5.17 -6.63 15.74
N ARG A 91 -5.87 -7.76 15.72
CA ARG A 91 -5.43 -9.00 16.40
C ARG A 91 -4.80 -9.96 15.40
N LEU A 92 -3.54 -10.30 15.62
CA LEU A 92 -2.76 -11.19 14.76
C LEU A 92 -2.85 -12.64 15.23
N GLN A 93 -4.02 -13.24 15.03
CA GLN A 93 -4.37 -14.54 15.59
C GLN A 93 -4.90 -15.53 14.56
N ASP A 94 -5.07 -15.11 13.31
CA ASP A 94 -5.55 -16.01 12.25
C ASP A 94 -4.47 -17.04 11.89
N ALA A 95 -4.90 -18.24 11.49
CA ALA A 95 -3.98 -19.29 11.05
C ALA A 95 -3.36 -19.00 9.67
N TYR A 96 -4.08 -18.25 8.83
CA TYR A 96 -3.67 -17.86 7.49
C TYR A 96 -4.34 -16.53 7.11
N ALA A 97 -3.82 -15.89 6.05
CA ALA A 97 -4.34 -14.64 5.53
C ALA A 97 -4.96 -14.82 4.15
N ASN A 98 -6.20 -14.36 3.97
CA ASN A 98 -6.88 -14.27 2.68
C ASN A 98 -6.45 -12.98 1.95
N LEU A 99 -5.20 -12.96 1.49
CA LEU A 99 -4.60 -11.81 0.80
C LEU A 99 -5.27 -11.56 -0.56
N ALA A 100 -5.59 -12.63 -1.29
CA ALA A 100 -6.31 -12.54 -2.56
C ALA A 100 -7.68 -11.85 -2.40
N GLY A 101 -8.47 -12.27 -1.40
CA GLY A 101 -9.76 -11.65 -1.09
C GLY A 101 -9.64 -10.18 -0.69
N ALA A 102 -8.61 -9.82 0.07
CA ALA A 102 -8.36 -8.43 0.45
C ALA A 102 -7.95 -7.54 -0.73
N ILE A 103 -7.12 -8.04 -1.65
CA ILE A 103 -6.74 -7.34 -2.88
C ILE A 103 -7.97 -7.13 -3.78
N LYS A 104 -8.83 -8.15 -3.91
CA LYS A 104 -10.10 -8.03 -4.65
C LYS A 104 -11.03 -7.00 -4.04
N GLU A 105 -11.13 -6.95 -2.72
CA GLU A 105 -11.96 -5.96 -2.04
C GLU A 105 -11.42 -4.54 -2.25
N ALA A 106 -10.10 -4.33 -2.17
CA ALA A 106 -9.45 -3.07 -2.51
C ALA A 106 -9.73 -2.67 -3.97
N ARG A 107 -9.60 -3.61 -4.91
CA ARG A 107 -9.90 -3.38 -6.32
C ARG A 107 -11.37 -3.01 -6.55
N ARG A 108 -12.31 -3.73 -5.93
CA ARG A 108 -13.74 -3.46 -6.01
C ARG A 108 -14.06 -2.05 -5.52
N ARG A 109 -13.46 -1.64 -4.41
CA ARG A 109 -13.60 -0.30 -3.84
C ARG A 109 -13.07 0.78 -4.80
N ASP A 110 -11.87 0.58 -5.32
CA ASP A 110 -11.24 1.47 -6.30
C ASP A 110 -12.08 1.68 -7.57
N LEU A 111 -12.76 0.62 -8.05
CA LEU A 111 -13.68 0.72 -9.19
C LEU A 111 -14.97 1.49 -8.88
N THR A 112 -15.37 1.56 -7.62
CA THR A 112 -16.62 2.21 -7.16
C THR A 112 -16.40 3.55 -6.46
N LYS A 113 -15.16 4.06 -6.45
CA LYS A 113 -14.80 5.26 -5.71
C LYS A 113 -15.49 6.52 -6.22
N VAL A 114 -15.68 7.46 -5.29
CA VAL A 114 -16.30 8.76 -5.57
C VAL A 114 -15.42 9.62 -6.48
N HIS A 115 -14.10 9.49 -6.36
CA HIS A 115 -13.12 10.25 -7.14
C HIS A 115 -12.44 9.35 -8.19
N PRO A 116 -13.05 9.11 -9.36
CA PRO A 116 -12.55 8.13 -10.33
C PRO A 116 -11.14 8.46 -10.86
N LYS A 117 -10.71 9.71 -10.74
CA LYS A 117 -9.38 10.19 -11.15
C LYS A 117 -8.31 10.07 -10.06
N ALA A 118 -8.67 9.79 -8.80
CA ALA A 118 -7.69 9.59 -7.75
C ALA A 118 -6.82 8.37 -8.08
N LEU A 119 -5.55 8.38 -7.71
CA LEU A 119 -4.69 7.22 -7.91
C LEU A 119 -5.03 6.16 -6.86
N GLY A 120 -5.44 4.97 -7.28
CA GLY A 120 -5.74 3.85 -6.39
C GLY A 120 -4.49 3.01 -6.14
N VAL A 121 -4.09 2.90 -4.88
CA VAL A 121 -2.91 2.11 -4.47
C VAL A 121 -3.31 1.19 -3.32
N ALA A 122 -3.03 -0.11 -3.45
CA ALA A 122 -3.07 -1.02 -2.32
C ALA A 122 -1.67 -1.21 -1.75
N LEU A 123 -1.52 -1.01 -0.44
CA LEU A 123 -0.33 -1.34 0.33
C LEU A 123 -0.62 -2.56 1.19
N LEU A 124 0.02 -3.66 0.88
CA LEU A 124 -0.11 -4.91 1.62
C LEU A 124 1.09 -5.09 2.54
N ILE A 125 0.81 -5.27 3.83
CA ILE A 125 1.79 -5.65 4.85
C ILE A 125 1.52 -7.10 5.23
N THR A 126 2.50 -7.96 5.02
CA THR A 126 2.37 -9.42 5.18
C THR A 126 3.57 -10.03 5.91
N GLY A 127 3.34 -11.09 6.69
CA GLY A 127 4.43 -11.89 7.24
C GLY A 127 5.17 -12.65 6.14
N THR A 128 6.38 -13.15 6.45
CA THR A 128 7.22 -13.88 5.48
C THR A 128 6.97 -15.39 5.43
N ASP A 129 6.11 -15.92 6.29
CA ASP A 129 5.91 -17.37 6.39
C ASP A 129 5.03 -17.89 5.24
N ASN A 130 5.34 -19.10 4.74
CA ASN A 130 4.65 -19.73 3.61
C ASN A 130 3.16 -20.10 3.86
N THR A 131 2.57 -19.67 4.98
CA THR A 131 1.15 -19.87 5.31
C THR A 131 0.23 -18.82 4.68
N THR A 132 0.79 -17.79 4.06
CA THR A 132 0.03 -16.75 3.33
C THR A 132 -0.35 -17.25 1.93
N ALA A 133 -1.60 -17.67 1.76
CA ALA A 133 -2.11 -18.04 0.45
C ALA A 133 -2.43 -16.78 -0.37
N VAL A 134 -1.47 -16.30 -1.16
CA VAL A 134 -1.76 -15.35 -2.26
C VAL A 134 -2.38 -16.08 -3.46
N HIS A 135 -2.40 -17.42 -3.46
CA HIS A 135 -2.75 -18.22 -4.62
C HIS A 135 -4.17 -18.80 -4.54
N GLU A 136 -5.14 -18.04 -5.04
CA GLU A 136 -6.26 -18.67 -5.73
C GLU A 136 -5.74 -19.17 -7.08
N LYS A 137 -5.59 -20.50 -7.23
CA LYS A 137 -5.21 -21.10 -8.52
C LYS A 137 -6.19 -20.64 -9.60
N ASN A 138 -5.67 -20.00 -10.66
CA ASN A 138 -6.39 -19.50 -11.84
C ASN A 138 -7.09 -18.14 -11.72
N ASP A 139 -6.64 -17.25 -10.83
CA ASP A 139 -7.12 -15.87 -10.84
C ASP A 139 -6.27 -14.94 -11.71
N LYS A 140 -6.65 -14.84 -12.99
CA LYS A 140 -5.97 -13.97 -13.96
C LYS A 140 -6.04 -12.49 -13.59
N GLU A 141 -7.11 -12.04 -12.94
CA GLU A 141 -7.24 -10.64 -12.53
C GLU A 141 -6.22 -10.31 -11.43
N LEU A 142 -6.11 -11.19 -10.43
CA LEU A 142 -5.12 -11.06 -9.37
C LEU A 142 -3.69 -11.12 -9.91
N GLU A 143 -3.41 -12.05 -10.83
CA GLU A 143 -2.11 -12.13 -11.51
C GLU A 143 -1.76 -10.82 -12.25
N ASP A 144 -2.72 -10.24 -12.97
CA ASP A 144 -2.51 -8.99 -13.71
C ASP A 144 -2.32 -7.78 -12.78
N LEU A 145 -2.95 -7.76 -11.60
CA LEU A 145 -2.71 -6.76 -10.57
C LEU A 145 -1.31 -6.90 -9.95
N LEU A 146 -0.92 -8.13 -9.61
CA LEU A 146 0.36 -8.40 -8.96
C LEU A 146 1.57 -8.29 -9.90
N ARG A 147 1.38 -8.43 -11.22
CA ARG A 147 2.45 -8.35 -12.22
C ARG A 147 3.29 -7.08 -12.13
N TYR A 148 2.66 -5.96 -11.78
CA TYR A 148 3.30 -4.65 -11.67
C TYR A 148 3.46 -4.19 -10.21
N SER A 149 3.38 -5.13 -9.27
CA SER A 149 3.58 -4.83 -7.87
C SER A 149 5.06 -4.61 -7.56
N LYS A 150 5.34 -3.68 -6.66
CA LYS A 150 6.66 -3.53 -6.06
C LYS A 150 6.66 -4.27 -4.72
N VAL A 151 7.69 -5.06 -4.47
CA VAL A 151 7.89 -5.75 -3.20
C VAL A 151 9.12 -5.16 -2.53
N ASP A 152 8.96 -4.70 -1.30
CA ASP A 152 10.06 -4.30 -0.42
C ASP A 152 10.12 -5.32 0.74
N ASP A 153 11.27 -5.99 0.88
CA ASP A 153 11.51 -6.98 1.93
C ASP A 153 12.03 -6.31 3.21
N PHE A 154 11.45 -6.66 4.34
CA PHE A 154 11.89 -6.27 5.68
C PHE A 154 12.23 -7.52 6.51
N PRO A 155 12.98 -7.38 7.61
CA PRO A 155 13.21 -8.50 8.51
C PRO A 155 11.88 -9.06 9.06
N GLY A 156 11.47 -10.23 8.56
CA GLY A 156 10.29 -10.97 9.02
C GLY A 156 8.93 -10.50 8.49
N TRP A 157 8.89 -9.50 7.61
CA TRP A 157 7.67 -9.06 6.94
C TRP A 157 7.98 -8.44 5.57
N LYS A 158 6.94 -8.25 4.74
CA LYS A 158 7.07 -7.65 3.41
C LYS A 158 6.03 -6.57 3.21
N LEU A 159 6.42 -5.55 2.45
CA LEU A 159 5.52 -4.56 1.89
C LEU A 159 5.32 -4.87 0.41
N VAL A 160 4.07 -4.99 -0.03
CA VAL A 160 3.72 -5.13 -1.44
C VAL A 160 2.86 -3.94 -1.86
N VAL A 161 3.34 -3.18 -2.83
CA VAL A 161 2.66 -2.00 -3.38
C VAL A 161 2.03 -2.37 -4.71
N ILE A 162 0.72 -2.18 -4.82
CA ILE A 162 -0.07 -2.56 -6.01
C ILE A 162 -0.81 -1.32 -6.52
N GLY A 163 -0.55 -0.92 -7.76
CA GLY A 163 -1.34 0.12 -8.43
C GLY A 163 -2.63 -0.45 -9.02
N LEU A 164 -3.78 -0.02 -8.51
CA LEU A 164 -5.08 -0.59 -8.87
C LEU A 164 -5.60 -0.03 -10.21
N ASN A 165 -5.51 1.28 -10.42
CA ASN A 165 -6.04 1.95 -11.61
C ASN A 165 -4.96 2.58 -12.50
N LEU A 166 -3.75 2.00 -12.53
CA LEU A 166 -2.69 2.49 -13.41
C LEU A 166 -3.11 2.38 -14.89
N ASP A 167 -3.01 3.50 -15.60
CA ASP A 167 -3.24 3.57 -17.04
C ASP A 167 -2.26 2.66 -17.79
N GLY A 168 -2.68 2.16 -18.97
CA GLY A 168 -1.88 1.25 -19.79
C GLY A 168 -0.50 1.79 -20.17
N LYS A 169 -0.34 3.11 -20.28
CA LYS A 169 0.96 3.76 -20.54
C LYS A 169 1.90 3.69 -19.33
N ILE A 170 1.36 3.84 -18.13
CA ILE A 170 2.15 3.74 -16.89
C ILE A 170 2.60 2.30 -16.69
N LYS A 171 1.69 1.33 -16.92
CA LYS A 171 2.02 -0.10 -16.88
C LYS A 171 3.16 -0.47 -17.85
N ALA A 172 3.11 0.05 -19.08
CA ALA A 172 4.17 -0.17 -20.07
C ALA A 172 5.52 0.41 -19.61
N ALA A 173 5.53 1.64 -19.11
CA ALA A 173 6.74 2.28 -18.59
C ALA A 173 7.34 1.54 -17.38
N THR A 174 6.49 1.11 -16.43
CA THR A 174 6.93 0.30 -15.29
C THR A 174 7.52 -1.04 -15.75
N THR A 175 6.94 -1.66 -16.79
CA THR A 175 7.46 -2.92 -17.36
C THR A 175 8.86 -2.75 -17.94
N GLU A 176 9.05 -1.71 -18.75
CA GLU A 176 10.34 -1.41 -19.38
C GLU A 176 11.41 -1.14 -18.33
N TYR A 177 11.07 -0.39 -17.28
CA TYR A 177 11.98 -0.10 -16.17
C TYR A 177 12.32 -1.35 -15.34
N GLN A 178 11.34 -2.18 -15.01
CA GLN A 178 11.57 -3.44 -14.28
C GLN A 178 12.48 -4.38 -15.08
N ALA A 179 12.25 -4.50 -16.39
CA ALA A 179 13.07 -5.31 -17.28
C ALA A 179 14.52 -4.78 -17.35
N PHE A 180 14.70 -3.46 -17.34
CA PHE A 180 16.01 -2.84 -17.27
C PHE A 180 16.72 -3.16 -15.95
N LEU A 181 16.07 -3.01 -14.79
CA LEU A 181 16.66 -3.33 -13.48
C LEU A 181 17.11 -4.80 -13.40
N ASN A 182 16.25 -5.73 -13.81
CA ASN A 182 16.58 -7.16 -13.84
C ASN A 182 17.79 -7.44 -14.75
N SER A 183 17.97 -6.70 -15.84
CA SER A 183 19.12 -6.84 -16.73
C SER A 183 20.44 -6.36 -16.12
N LEU A 184 20.38 -5.45 -15.13
CA LEU A 184 21.54 -4.99 -14.37
C LEU A 184 21.93 -6.00 -13.29
N GLU A 185 20.96 -6.61 -12.62
CA GLU A 185 21.20 -7.65 -11.60
C GLU A 185 21.84 -8.90 -12.18
N GLN A 186 21.49 -9.30 -13.41
CA GLN A 186 22.11 -10.44 -14.10
C GLN A 186 23.55 -10.21 -14.58
N ARG A 187 24.05 -8.98 -14.53
CA ARG A 187 25.41 -8.62 -14.94
C ARG A 187 26.40 -8.53 -13.78
N ASN A 188 25.93 -8.66 -12.55
CA ASN A 188 26.74 -8.74 -11.33
C ASN A 188 26.77 -10.18 -10.81
#